data_AF-A0A7R9C2N8-F1
#
_entry.id   AF-A0A7R9C2N8-F1
#
_cell.length_a   1.000
_cell.length_b   1.000
_cell.length_c   1.000
_cell.angle_alpha   90.00
_cell.angle_beta   90.00
_cell.angle_gamma   90.00
#
_symmetry.space_group_name_H-M   'P 1'
#
loop_
_entity.id
_entity.type
_entity.pdbx_description
1 polymer ?
#
loop_
_entity_poly.entity_id
_entity_poly.type
_entity_poly.pdbx_seq_one_letter_code
_entity_poly.pdbx_strand_id
1 'polypeptide(L)'
;MQEFGSHLKIQRFDRVLFLFSRVGYFPKKFIEPLMAPDSEMVCVDMFPAMIEYARKNAAGKNIGHVIIDPHKIDELKHMYPTGFSHIVSFLSLQWVKEY
;
A
#
# COMPACT_ATOMS: atom_id res chain seq x y z
N MET A 1 -5.35 -16.82 30.67
CA MET A 1 -4.66 -16.36 29.44
C MET A 1 -5.21 -14.98 29.06
N GLN A 2 -5.08 -14.02 29.97
CA GLN A 2 -5.54 -12.64 29.84
C GLN A 2 -4.40 -11.81 30.41
N GLU A 3 -3.59 -11.14 29.58
CA GLU A 3 -2.78 -9.97 30.03
C GLU A 3 -1.92 -9.26 28.96
N PHE A 4 -2.22 -9.39 27.65
CA PHE A 4 -1.52 -8.57 26.63
C PHE A 4 -2.46 -7.75 25.73
N GLY A 5 -3.78 -7.87 25.88
CA GLY A 5 -4.75 -7.25 24.97
C GLY A 5 -4.96 -5.74 25.14
N SER A 6 -4.63 -5.17 26.29
CA SER A 6 -4.99 -3.77 26.64
C SER A 6 -3.91 -2.72 26.29
N HIS A 7 -2.73 -3.14 25.84
CA HIS A 7 -1.60 -2.23 25.52
C HIS A 7 -1.19 -2.20 24.05
N LEU A 8 -1.71 -3.12 23.23
CA LEU A 8 -1.68 -2.96 21.77
C LEU A 8 -2.76 -1.95 21.38
N LYS A 9 -2.41 -0.66 21.38
CA LYS A 9 -3.13 0.30 20.54
C LYS A 9 -2.98 -0.23 19.11
N ILE A 10 -4.01 -0.89 18.60
CA ILE A 10 -4.11 -1.24 17.18
C ILE A 10 -3.97 0.09 16.45
N GLN A 11 -2.80 0.34 15.89
CA GLN A 11 -2.53 1.55 15.13
C GLN A 11 -3.41 1.44 13.90
N ARG A 12 -4.43 2.30 13.81
CA ARG A 12 -5.36 2.27 12.69
C ARG A 12 -4.61 2.71 11.43
N PHE A 13 -4.61 1.85 10.43
CA PHE A 13 -4.00 2.10 9.13
C PHE A 13 -4.97 2.88 8.22
N ASP A 14 -5.43 4.07 8.62
CA ASP A 14 -6.50 4.81 7.92
C ASP A 14 -6.31 4.87 6.38
N ARG A 15 -5.11 5.23 5.92
CA ARG A 15 -4.73 5.09 4.52
C ARG A 15 -3.27 4.66 4.36
N VAL A 16 -3.05 3.58 3.61
CA VAL A 16 -1.74 2.98 3.38
C VAL A 16 -1.30 3.20 1.95
N LEU A 17 -0.07 3.69 1.74
CA LEU A 17 0.59 3.66 0.45
C LEU A 17 1.54 2.47 0.40
N PHE A 18 1.39 1.60 -0.60
CA PHE A 18 2.30 0.48 -0.83
C PHE A 18 3.14 0.72 -2.09
N LEU A 19 4.44 0.96 -1.92
CA LEU A 19 5.38 1.28 -2.99
C LEU A 19 5.89 0.02 -3.71
N PHE A 20 5.92 0.09 -5.05
CA PHE A 20 6.36 -1.00 -5.94
C PHE A 20 5.61 -2.31 -5.63
N SER A 21 4.29 -2.27 -5.69
CA SER A 21 3.41 -3.37 -5.30
C SER A 21 3.53 -4.60 -6.20
N ARG A 22 4.16 -4.49 -7.37
CA ARG A 22 4.22 -5.52 -8.40
C ARG A 22 2.80 -6.03 -8.69
N VAL A 23 2.62 -7.35 -8.67
CA VAL A 23 1.33 -8.04 -8.90
C VAL A 23 0.35 -7.96 -7.72
N GLY A 24 0.67 -7.23 -6.65
CA GLY A 24 -0.23 -7.00 -5.52
C GLY A 24 -0.36 -8.15 -4.51
N TYR A 25 0.41 -9.23 -4.66
CA TYR A 25 0.36 -10.40 -3.76
C TYR A 25 0.72 -10.04 -2.32
N PHE A 26 1.83 -9.34 -2.13
CA PHE A 26 2.31 -8.98 -0.79
C PHE A 26 1.33 -8.05 -0.05
N PRO A 27 0.90 -6.89 -0.62
CA PRO A 27 -0.05 -6.03 0.06
C PRO A 27 -1.34 -6.77 0.42
N LYS A 28 -1.89 -7.57 -0.50
CA LYS A 28 -3.12 -8.34 -0.24
C LYS A 28 -2.95 -9.39 0.86
N LYS A 29 -1.85 -10.14 0.86
CA LYS A 29 -1.69 -11.27 1.79
C LYS A 29 -1.21 -10.86 3.18
N PHE A 30 -0.41 -9.80 3.27
CA PHE A 30 0.29 -9.45 4.52
C PHE A 30 -0.11 -8.11 5.11
N ILE A 31 -0.59 -7.16 4.30
CA ILE A 31 -0.95 -5.83 4.78
C ILE A 31 -2.46 -5.69 4.97
N GLU A 32 -3.26 -6.11 3.99
CA GLU A 32 -4.74 -6.05 4.06
C GLU A 32 -5.32 -6.66 5.36
N PRO A 33 -4.84 -7.82 5.86
CA PRO A 33 -5.38 -8.39 7.11
C PRO A 33 -5.08 -7.58 8.38
N LEU A 34 -4.14 -6.65 8.31
CA LEU A 34 -3.75 -5.78 9.44
C LEU A 34 -4.47 -4.43 9.42
N MET A 35 -5.16 -4.12 8.32
CA MET A 35 -5.85 -2.86 8.13
C MET A 35 -7.21 -2.84 8.84
N ALA A 36 -7.67 -1.65 9.22
CA ALA A 36 -9.03 -1.52 9.72
C ALA A 36 -10.04 -1.72 8.57
N PRO A 37 -11.27 -2.17 8.85
CA PRO A 37 -12.27 -2.45 7.80
C PRO A 37 -12.62 -1.25 6.89
N ASP A 38 -12.42 -0.04 7.37
CA ASP A 38 -12.66 1.25 6.70
C ASP A 38 -11.39 1.88 6.12
N SER A 39 -10.23 1.23 6.31
CA SER A 39 -8.95 1.69 5.78
C SER A 39 -8.81 1.45 4.28
N GLU A 40 -8.11 2.36 3.59
CA GLU A 40 -7.81 2.27 2.16
C GLU A 40 -6.31 1.95 1.94
N MET A 41 -5.99 1.06 1.00
CA MET A 41 -4.62 0.83 0.56
C MET A 41 -4.47 1.16 -0.91
N VAL A 42 -3.49 2.00 -1.23
CA VAL A 42 -3.11 2.39 -2.58
C VAL A 42 -1.81 1.70 -2.92
N CYS A 43 -1.89 0.72 -3.81
CA CYS A 43 -0.75 -0.01 -4.34
C CYS A 43 -0.24 0.70 -5.60
N VAL A 44 1.04 1.07 -5.61
CA VAL A 44 1.66 1.78 -6.74
C VAL A 44 2.78 0.98 -7.36
N ASP A 45 2.87 1.02 -8.68
CA ASP A 45 3.98 0.44 -9.45
C ASP A 45 4.14 1.19 -10.78
N MET A 46 5.39 1.28 -11.26
CA MET A 46 5.70 1.96 -12.52
C MET A 46 5.38 1.13 -13.75
N PHE A 47 5.22 -0.20 -13.61
CA PHE A 47 5.00 -1.11 -14.73
C PHE A 47 3.50 -1.37 -14.95
N PRO A 48 2.90 -0.92 -16.06
CA PRO A 48 1.47 -1.11 -16.34
C PRO A 48 1.03 -2.56 -16.26
N ALA A 49 1.83 -3.48 -16.80
CA ALA A 49 1.54 -4.91 -16.78
C ALA A 49 1.38 -5.47 -15.37
N MET A 50 2.14 -4.96 -14.39
CA MET A 50 2.05 -5.39 -12.99
C MET A 50 0.73 -4.93 -12.38
N ILE A 51 0.37 -3.66 -12.60
CA ILE A 51 -0.88 -3.07 -12.10
C ILE A 51 -2.11 -3.71 -12.76
N GLU A 52 -2.07 -3.95 -14.08
CA GLU A 52 -3.16 -4.63 -14.78
C GLU A 52 -3.40 -6.04 -14.24
N TYR A 53 -2.31 -6.79 -13.99
CA TYR A 53 -2.42 -8.10 -13.35
C TYR A 53 -2.98 -7.98 -11.93
N ALA A 54 -2.48 -7.02 -11.14
CA ALA A 54 -2.90 -6.80 -9.76
C ALA A 54 -4.39 -6.41 -9.66
N ARG A 55 -4.89 -5.56 -10.55
CA ARG A 55 -6.32 -5.21 -10.63
C ARG A 55 -7.20 -6.42 -10.89
N LYS A 56 -6.74 -7.40 -11.67
CA LYS A 56 -7.48 -8.62 -11.97
C LYS A 56 -7.44 -9.66 -10.84
N ASN A 57 -6.29 -9.80 -10.17
CA ASN A 57 -6.03 -10.94 -9.28
C ASN A 57 -5.86 -10.58 -7.81
N ALA A 58 -5.42 -9.35 -7.53
CA ALA A 58 -5.12 -8.83 -6.21
C ALA A 58 -5.99 -7.62 -5.83
N ALA A 59 -7.10 -7.39 -6.55
CA ALA A 59 -8.13 -6.48 -6.08
C ALA A 59 -8.74 -6.99 -4.77
N GLY A 60 -9.10 -6.03 -3.92
CA GLY A 60 -9.80 -6.19 -2.65
C GLY A 60 -10.75 -5.00 -2.48
N LYS A 61 -11.70 -5.09 -1.56
CA LYS A 61 -12.75 -4.07 -1.39
C LYS A 61 -12.17 -2.66 -1.18
N ASN A 62 -11.03 -2.57 -0.50
CA ASN A 62 -10.35 -1.31 -0.19
C ASN A 62 -8.92 -1.25 -0.75
N ILE A 63 -8.59 -2.06 -1.77
CA ILE A 63 -7.27 -2.03 -2.42
C ILE A 63 -7.38 -1.38 -3.79
N GLY A 64 -6.85 -0.17 -3.91
CA GLY A 64 -6.64 0.53 -5.16
C GLY A 64 -5.27 0.18 -5.76
N HIS A 65 -5.19 0.16 -7.09
CA HIS A 65 -3.94 -0.08 -7.83
C HIS A 65 -3.73 1.04 -8.85
N VAL A 66 -2.61 1.76 -8.74
CA VAL A 66 -2.32 2.96 -9.53
C VAL A 66 -0.98 2.78 -10.25
N ILE A 67 -0.97 3.09 -11.55
CA ILE A 67 0.27 3.14 -12.32
C ILE A 67 0.87 4.51 -12.06
N ILE A 68 2.02 4.55 -11.41
CA ILE A 68 2.77 5.78 -11.18
C ILE A 68 4.24 5.41 -11.04
N ASP A 69 5.10 6.25 -11.62
CA ASP A 69 6.52 6.20 -11.34
C ASP A 69 6.75 6.64 -9.89
N PRO A 70 7.30 5.79 -9.00
CA PRO A 70 7.53 6.19 -7.61
C PRO A 70 8.53 7.34 -7.46
N HIS A 71 9.33 7.66 -8.50
CA HIS A 71 10.14 8.87 -8.53
C HIS A 71 9.30 10.14 -8.76
N LYS A 72 8.05 10.01 -9.21
CA LYS A 72 7.06 11.10 -9.38
C LYS A 72 5.98 11.07 -8.31
N ILE A 73 6.37 10.68 -7.08
CA ILE A 73 5.47 10.53 -5.94
C ILE A 73 4.64 11.80 -5.65
N ASP A 74 5.14 12.97 -6.05
CA ASP A 74 4.42 14.25 -5.91
C ASP A 74 3.09 14.29 -6.65
N GLU A 75 2.93 13.53 -7.75
CA GLU A 75 1.65 13.41 -8.47
C GLU A 75 0.57 12.76 -7.58
N LEU A 76 0.95 11.95 -6.59
CA LEU A 76 0.00 11.40 -5.60
C LEU A 76 -0.61 12.47 -4.71
N LYS A 77 0.05 13.61 -4.48
CA LYS A 77 -0.47 14.67 -3.61
C LYS A 77 -1.77 15.27 -4.15
N HIS A 78 -1.91 15.32 -5.47
CA HIS A 78 -3.13 15.84 -6.11
C HIS A 78 -4.29 14.83 -6.04
N MET A 79 -4.00 13.53 -6.16
CA MET A 79 -5.00 12.46 -6.06
C MET A 79 -5.40 12.19 -4.61
N TYR A 80 -4.48 12.38 -3.66
CA TYR A 80 -4.64 12.05 -2.24
C TYR A 80 -4.22 13.26 -1.36
N PRO A 81 -5.03 14.34 -1.33
CA PRO A 81 -4.67 15.58 -0.66
C PRO A 81 -4.51 15.46 0.86
N THR A 82 -5.18 14.48 1.48
CA THR A 82 -5.04 14.18 2.91
C THR A 82 -3.84 13.29 3.22
N GLY A 83 -3.09 12.86 2.20
CA GLY A 83 -1.91 12.01 2.34
C GLY A 83 -2.21 10.58 2.78
N PHE A 84 -1.18 9.94 3.33
CA PHE A 84 -1.16 8.55 3.80
C PHE A 84 -0.68 8.52 5.25
N SER A 85 -1.35 7.74 6.11
CA SER A 85 -0.90 7.57 7.50
C SER A 85 0.27 6.60 7.61
N HIS A 86 0.41 5.70 6.63
CA HIS A 86 1.49 4.72 6.57
C HIS A 86 2.00 4.54 5.15
N ILE A 87 3.31 4.36 5.01
CA ILE A 87 3.97 4.02 3.75
C ILE A 87 4.71 2.70 3.96
N VAL A 88 4.45 1.75 3.08
CA VAL A 88 5.04 0.42 3.11
C VAL A 88 5.82 0.19 1.82
N SER A 89 7.03 -0.35 1.95
CA SER A 89 7.83 -0.87 0.84
C SER A 89 8.39 -2.22 1.26
N PHE A 90 8.42 -3.16 0.33
CA PHE A 90 8.97 -4.49 0.57
C PHE A 90 9.94 -4.88 -0.55
N LEU A 91 11.22 -5.01 -0.20
CA LEU A 91 12.30 -5.39 -1.12
C LEU A 91 12.27 -4.58 -2.43
N SER A 92 11.96 -3.28 -2.35
CA SER A 92 11.88 -2.42 -3.53
C SER A 92 12.74 -1.17 -3.49
N LEU A 93 13.10 -0.65 -2.31
CA LEU A 93 13.90 0.58 -2.21
C LEU A 93 15.31 0.44 -2.80
N GLN A 94 15.88 -0.76 -2.85
CA GLN A 94 17.19 -0.99 -3.46
C GLN A 94 17.22 -0.72 -4.98
N TRP A 95 16.06 -0.63 -5.63
CA TRP A 95 15.95 -0.29 -7.06
C TRP A 95 15.79 1.21 -7.29
N VAL A 96 15.47 1.96 -6.25
CA VAL A 96 15.46 3.42 -6.27
C VAL A 96 16.92 3.84 -6.22
N LYS A 97 17.50 4.22 -7.36
CA LYS A 97 18.84 4.81 -7.35
C LYS A 97 18.80 6.10 -6.54
N GLU A 98 19.64 6.17 -5.52
CA GLU A 98 19.96 7.41 -4.82
C GLU A 98 20.44 8.43 -5.86
N TYR A 99 19.90 9.65 -5.80
CA TYR A 99 20.43 10.81 -6.52
C TYR A 99 21.61 11.39 -5.75
#